data_AF-A0AAF0SBC1-F1
#
_entry.id   AF-A0AAF0SBC1-F1
#
_cell.length_a   1.000
_cell.length_b   1.000
_cell.length_c   1.000
_cell.angle_alpha   90.00
_cell.angle_beta   90.00
_cell.angle_gamma   90.00
#
_symmetry.space_group_name_H-M   'P 1'
#
loop_
_entity.id
_entity.type
_entity.pdbx_description
1 polymer ?
#
loop_
_entity_poly.entity_id
_entity_poly.type
_entity_poly.pdbx_seq_one_letter_code
_entity_poly.pdbx_strand_id
1 'polypeptide(L)'
;MVKCPACGAEVTDPSLGFCTACGAYLSAQGKAPAPEPAVPSDPVEEGAWMASAGRIAEATAAWKKRLYAEPRVSDAVYERMLSSLTEGMLNYPVSAQSFHAAGFADIDMMIRDRELIPDLMKRLSSSLGVCKIQNGVLGLAHPYMFLLIEAFSAYTDIRELRDLCSEAAVALGNMIETAQGLPNAMPGKKPEPLRCLNAYLSFTESLRNEAAKVSSSLPSERLDALADEWSGPAAPPYIIHVRAAFLLTLRSLTAGRFGTSHLLKRRDGLLRTFGEEYSEGTKKKSA
;
A
#
# COMPACT_ATOMS: atom_id res chain seq x y z
N MET A 1 1.32 24.37 23.85
CA MET A 1 2.40 23.88 22.97
C MET A 1 2.59 22.41 23.23
N VAL A 2 2.45 21.57 22.19
CA VAL A 2 2.66 20.13 22.30
C VAL A 2 4.10 19.84 21.88
N LYS A 3 4.87 19.12 22.71
CA LYS A 3 6.18 18.60 22.33
C LYS A 3 6.01 17.19 21.81
N CYS A 4 6.75 16.83 20.77
CA CYS A 4 6.79 15.47 20.27
C CYS A 4 7.36 14.54 21.34
N PRO A 5 6.65 13.48 21.75
CA PRO A 5 7.15 12.58 22.79
C PRO A 5 8.31 11.70 22.31
N ALA A 6 8.51 11.55 21.00
CA ALA A 6 9.59 10.76 20.42
C ALA A 6 10.93 11.53 20.34
N CYS A 7 10.91 12.85 20.13
CA CYS A 7 12.15 13.64 19.92
C CYS A 7 12.24 14.93 20.74
N GLY A 8 11.21 15.31 21.49
CA GLY A 8 11.16 16.52 22.32
C GLY A 8 10.96 17.84 21.57
N ALA A 9 10.93 17.83 20.24
CA ALA A 9 10.73 19.03 19.42
C ALA A 9 9.31 19.61 19.58
N GLU A 10 9.16 20.93 19.43
CA GLU A 10 7.85 21.57 19.43
C GLU A 10 7.07 21.24 18.16
N VAL A 11 5.82 20.83 18.32
CA VAL A 11 4.89 20.63 17.21
C VAL A 11 4.35 22.00 16.81
N THR A 12 4.91 22.55 15.74
CA THR A 12 4.60 23.89 15.22
C THR A 12 3.26 23.95 14.49
N ASP A 13 2.77 22.82 13.98
CA ASP A 13 1.46 22.68 13.33
C ASP A 13 0.67 21.54 13.97
N PRO A 14 -0.33 21.83 14.84
CA PRO A 14 -1.13 20.82 15.51
C PRO A 14 -2.16 20.14 14.60
N SER A 15 -2.31 20.57 13.34
CA SER A 15 -3.20 19.93 12.36
C SER A 15 -2.60 18.67 11.73
N LEU A 16 -1.28 18.48 11.83
CA LEU A 16 -0.59 17.31 11.31
C LEU A 16 -0.57 16.18 12.36
N GLY A 17 -0.98 14.97 11.97
CA GLY A 17 -0.97 13.78 12.82
C GLY A 17 0.43 13.25 13.19
N PHE A 18 1.51 13.93 12.77
CA PHE A 18 2.89 13.53 12.99
C PHE A 18 3.80 14.73 13.28
N CYS A 19 4.93 14.48 13.95
CA CYS A 19 5.92 15.50 14.25
C CYS A 19 6.71 15.88 13.00
N THR A 20 6.72 17.15 12.64
CA THR A 20 7.51 17.70 11.52
C THR A 20 9.02 17.64 11.72
N ALA A 21 9.50 17.46 12.96
CA ALA A 21 10.93 17.38 13.27
C ALA A 21 11.49 15.95 13.32
N CYS A 22 10.68 14.91 13.56
CA CYS A 22 11.15 13.51 13.62
C CYS A 22 10.28 12.50 12.84
N GLY A 23 9.12 12.91 12.32
CA GLY A 23 8.18 12.06 11.59
C GLY A 23 7.38 11.08 12.45
N ALA A 24 7.50 11.13 13.78
CA ALA A 24 6.72 10.26 14.66
C ALA A 24 5.25 10.69 14.71
N TYR A 25 4.33 9.73 14.54
CA TYR A 25 2.90 9.95 14.71
C TYR A 25 2.59 10.41 16.13
N LEU A 26 1.86 11.51 16.25
CA LEU A 26 1.46 12.12 17.53
C LEU A 26 0.21 11.43 18.11
N SER A 27 -0.60 10.78 17.27
CA SER A 27 -1.77 10.00 17.65
C SER A 27 -1.44 8.73 18.44
N ALA A 28 -0.21 8.24 18.35
CA ALA A 28 0.22 6.98 18.97
C ALA A 28 0.42 7.06 20.50
N GLN A 29 0.39 8.25 21.12
CA GLN A 29 0.68 8.39 22.55
C GLN A 29 -0.25 9.38 23.27
N GLY A 30 -1.42 8.89 23.69
CA GLY A 30 -1.99 9.26 24.98
C GLY A 30 -2.79 10.56 25.10
N LYS A 31 -3.53 10.99 24.06
CA LYS A 31 -4.71 11.81 24.38
C LYS A 31 -5.73 10.91 25.07
N ALA A 32 -6.11 11.25 26.30
CA ALA A 32 -7.31 10.68 26.92
C ALA A 32 -8.45 10.80 25.90
N PRO A 33 -9.20 9.72 25.62
CA PRO A 33 -10.27 9.79 24.65
C PRO A 33 -11.23 10.88 25.12
N ALA A 34 -11.43 11.90 24.28
CA ALA A 34 -12.64 12.70 24.38
C ALA A 34 -13.83 11.72 24.34
N PRO A 35 -14.95 11.98 25.03
CA PRO A 35 -16.12 11.11 24.97
C PRO A 35 -16.39 10.79 23.50
N GLU A 36 -16.28 9.51 23.13
CA GLU A 36 -16.38 9.11 21.75
C GLU A 36 -17.75 9.56 21.25
N PRO A 37 -17.81 10.43 20.22
CA PRO A 37 -19.09 10.74 19.60
C PRO A 37 -19.71 9.41 19.15
N ALA A 38 -21.03 9.30 19.31
CA ALA A 38 -21.73 8.07 18.95
C ALA A 38 -21.38 7.66 17.52
N VAL A 39 -20.99 6.39 17.35
CA VAL A 39 -20.66 5.83 16.04
C VAL A 39 -21.88 6.02 15.12
N PRO A 40 -21.71 6.63 13.93
CA PRO A 40 -22.81 6.78 13.00
C PRO A 40 -23.47 5.43 12.67
N SER A 41 -24.79 5.41 12.54
CA SER A 41 -25.53 4.20 12.16
C SER A 41 -25.54 3.96 10.65
N ASP A 42 -25.27 5.00 9.85
CA ASP A 42 -25.08 4.87 8.41
C ASP A 42 -23.70 4.24 8.13
N PRO A 43 -23.61 3.12 7.37
CA PRO A 43 -22.35 2.42 7.14
C PRO A 43 -21.28 3.26 6.41
N VAL A 44 -21.67 4.23 5.57
CA VAL A 44 -20.71 5.09 4.87
C VAL A 44 -20.05 6.02 5.88
N GLU A 45 -20.84 6.68 6.72
CA GLU A 45 -20.34 7.55 7.78
C GLU A 45 -19.64 6.79 8.91
N GLU A 46 -20.09 5.58 9.26
CA GLU A 46 -19.41 4.68 10.18
C GLU A 46 -17.99 4.39 9.70
N GLY A 47 -17.85 3.97 8.43
CA GLY A 47 -16.55 3.67 7.87
C GLY A 47 -15.67 4.90 7.73
N ALA A 48 -16.22 6.06 7.34
CA ALA A 48 -15.47 7.32 7.27
C ALA A 48 -14.92 7.71 8.64
N TRP A 49 -15.76 7.62 9.69
CA TRP A 49 -15.37 7.90 11.06
C TRP A 49 -14.26 6.94 11.55
N MET A 50 -14.39 5.64 11.28
CA MET A 50 -13.36 4.66 11.63
C MET A 50 -12.04 4.91 10.90
N ALA A 51 -12.09 5.22 9.60
CA ALA A 51 -10.89 5.45 8.79
C ALA A 51 -10.13 6.70 9.26
N SER A 52 -10.83 7.81 9.52
CA SER A 52 -10.22 9.03 10.09
C SER A 52 -9.68 8.82 11.51
N ALA A 53 -10.09 7.77 12.22
CA ALA A 53 -9.52 7.36 13.50
C ALA A 53 -8.35 6.35 13.36
N GLY A 54 -7.90 6.06 12.14
CA GLY A 54 -6.84 5.07 11.86
C GLY A 54 -7.30 3.61 11.92
N ARG A 55 -8.60 3.35 12.14
CA ARG A 55 -9.21 2.01 12.23
C ARG A 55 -9.60 1.51 10.85
N ILE A 56 -8.63 1.50 9.93
CA ILE A 56 -8.84 1.23 8.50
C ILE A 56 -9.54 -0.11 8.26
N ALA A 57 -9.15 -1.18 8.96
CA ALA A 57 -9.76 -2.50 8.75
C ALA A 57 -11.24 -2.58 9.20
N GLU A 58 -11.62 -1.77 10.17
CA GLU A 58 -13.01 -1.69 10.62
C GLU A 58 -13.83 -0.82 9.66
N ALA A 59 -13.23 0.26 9.16
CA ALA A 59 -13.83 1.10 8.12
C ALA A 59 -14.18 0.31 6.87
N THR A 60 -13.23 -0.49 6.38
CA THR A 60 -13.46 -1.34 5.23
C THR A 60 -14.50 -2.42 5.51
N ALA A 61 -14.53 -3.00 6.71
CA ALA A 61 -15.58 -3.95 7.10
C ALA A 61 -16.99 -3.32 7.10
N ALA A 62 -17.12 -2.07 7.56
CA ALA A 62 -18.39 -1.33 7.51
C ALA A 62 -18.85 -1.09 6.07
N TRP A 63 -17.96 -0.62 5.20
CA TRP A 63 -18.29 -0.40 3.79
C TRP A 63 -18.56 -1.69 3.02
N LYS A 64 -17.88 -2.80 3.33
CA LYS A 64 -18.23 -4.10 2.74
C LYS A 64 -19.68 -4.47 3.02
N LYS A 65 -20.18 -4.31 4.26
CA LYS A 65 -21.59 -4.56 4.59
C LYS A 65 -22.54 -3.73 3.71
N ARG A 66 -22.18 -2.47 3.45
CA ARG A 66 -22.94 -1.58 2.56
C ARG A 66 -22.92 -2.05 1.11
N LEU A 67 -21.74 -2.37 0.59
CA LEU A 67 -21.52 -2.77 -0.79
C LEU A 67 -22.18 -4.13 -1.11
N TYR A 68 -22.32 -5.01 -0.12
CA TYR A 68 -23.13 -6.23 -0.27
C TYR A 68 -24.61 -5.92 -0.57
N ALA A 69 -25.16 -4.85 0.02
CA ALA A 69 -26.54 -4.45 -0.22
C ALA A 69 -26.69 -3.60 -1.50
N GLU A 70 -25.72 -2.74 -1.80
CA GLU A 70 -25.72 -1.91 -3.01
C GLU A 70 -24.28 -1.72 -3.54
N PRO A 71 -23.90 -2.47 -4.58
CA PRO A 71 -22.54 -2.39 -5.14
C PRO A 71 -22.25 -1.07 -5.88
N ARG A 72 -23.29 -0.32 -6.26
CA ARG A 72 -23.15 0.98 -6.93
C ARG A 72 -23.04 2.07 -5.88
N VAL A 73 -21.89 2.73 -5.86
CA VAL A 73 -21.66 3.93 -5.05
C VAL A 73 -21.80 5.18 -5.91
N SER A 74 -22.39 6.22 -5.34
CA SER A 74 -22.37 7.54 -5.98
C SER A 74 -20.97 8.15 -5.89
N ASP A 75 -20.67 9.14 -6.73
CA ASP A 75 -19.40 9.86 -6.69
C ASP A 75 -19.10 10.47 -5.32
N ALA A 76 -20.13 11.01 -4.66
CA ALA A 76 -19.99 11.57 -3.32
C ALA A 76 -19.60 10.52 -2.27
N VAL A 77 -20.20 9.31 -2.33
CA VAL A 77 -19.87 8.20 -1.42
C VAL A 77 -18.46 7.69 -1.71
N TYR A 78 -18.13 7.50 -2.99
CA TYR A 78 -16.79 7.06 -3.38
C TYR A 78 -15.71 8.05 -2.93
N GLU A 79 -15.91 9.35 -3.17
CA GLU A 79 -15.00 10.41 -2.75
C GLU A 79 -14.83 10.45 -1.22
N ARG A 80 -15.93 10.22 -0.47
CA ARG A 80 -15.90 10.13 0.99
C ARG A 80 -15.01 8.97 1.46
N MET A 81 -15.21 7.79 0.89
CA MET A 81 -14.38 6.61 1.20
C MET A 81 -12.91 6.87 0.88
N LEU A 82 -12.64 7.37 -0.32
CA LEU A 82 -11.29 7.64 -0.82
C LEU A 82 -10.56 8.69 0.03
N SER A 83 -11.24 9.79 0.39
CA SER A 83 -10.71 10.84 1.26
C SER A 83 -10.42 10.34 2.67
N SER A 84 -11.36 9.64 3.31
CA SER A 84 -11.18 9.15 4.68
C SER A 84 -10.10 8.06 4.79
N LEU A 85 -9.99 7.18 3.79
CA LEU A 85 -8.88 6.21 3.73
C LEU A 85 -7.53 6.89 3.56
N THR A 86 -7.46 7.89 2.67
CA THR A 86 -6.24 8.66 2.46
C THR A 86 -5.83 9.36 3.75
N GLU A 87 -6.75 10.07 4.40
CA GLU A 87 -6.50 10.73 5.69
C GLU A 87 -6.03 9.74 6.76
N GLY A 88 -6.70 8.59 6.90
CA GLY A 88 -6.32 7.54 7.83
C GLY A 88 -4.90 7.02 7.60
N MET A 89 -4.51 6.77 6.35
CA MET A 89 -3.16 6.32 6.00
C MET A 89 -2.08 7.39 6.21
N LEU A 90 -2.44 8.68 6.12
CA LEU A 90 -1.52 9.80 6.32
C LEU A 90 -1.36 10.19 7.79
N ASN A 91 -2.36 9.94 8.63
CA ASN A 91 -2.40 10.35 10.03
C ASN A 91 -2.09 9.23 11.03
N TYR A 92 -2.05 7.98 10.58
CA TYR A 92 -1.82 6.82 11.44
C TYR A 92 -0.80 5.85 10.84
N PRO A 93 0.07 5.25 11.68
CA PRO A 93 1.03 4.27 11.22
C PRO A 93 0.31 3.01 10.71
N VAL A 94 0.55 2.69 9.45
CA VAL A 94 0.01 1.50 8.81
C VAL A 94 1.03 0.37 8.89
N SER A 95 0.66 -0.75 9.51
CA SER A 95 1.47 -1.98 9.47
C SER A 95 1.04 -2.86 8.29
N ALA A 96 1.95 -3.69 7.76
CA ALA A 96 1.61 -4.66 6.71
C ALA A 96 0.48 -5.61 7.13
N GLN A 97 0.44 -6.00 8.40
CA GLN A 97 -0.62 -6.86 8.94
C GLN A 97 -1.97 -6.13 8.99
N SER A 98 -1.99 -4.90 9.48
CA SER A 98 -3.18 -4.05 9.53
C SER A 98 -3.72 -3.77 8.12
N PHE A 99 -2.81 -3.60 7.15
CA PHE A 99 -3.17 -3.33 5.77
C PHE A 99 -3.80 -4.56 5.09
N HIS A 100 -3.20 -5.74 5.27
CA HIS A 100 -3.78 -6.97 4.74
C HIS A 100 -5.14 -7.28 5.37
N ALA A 101 -5.27 -7.09 6.69
CA ALA A 101 -6.54 -7.26 7.40
C ALA A 101 -7.61 -6.26 6.93
N ALA A 102 -7.22 -5.13 6.33
CA ALA A 102 -8.18 -4.16 5.83
C ALA A 102 -8.93 -4.64 4.58
N GLY A 103 -8.42 -5.61 3.82
CA GLY A 103 -9.16 -6.15 2.67
C GLY A 103 -9.47 -5.09 1.61
N PHE A 104 -8.49 -4.26 1.24
CA PHE A 104 -8.62 -3.27 0.18
C PHE A 104 -9.01 -3.92 -1.16
N ALA A 105 -8.41 -5.06 -1.48
CA ALA A 105 -8.74 -5.82 -2.69
C ALA A 105 -10.22 -6.23 -2.72
N ASP A 106 -10.77 -6.70 -1.59
CA ASP A 106 -12.18 -7.08 -1.50
C ASP A 106 -13.09 -5.89 -1.86
N ILE A 107 -12.82 -4.71 -1.29
CA ILE A 107 -13.63 -3.53 -1.56
C ILE A 107 -13.48 -3.07 -3.00
N ASP A 108 -12.25 -3.04 -3.51
CA ASP A 108 -11.94 -2.66 -4.89
C ASP A 108 -12.74 -3.52 -5.88
N MET A 109 -12.77 -4.84 -5.66
CA MET A 109 -13.56 -5.79 -6.45
C MET A 109 -15.09 -5.63 -6.27
N MET A 110 -15.55 -5.08 -5.15
CA MET A 110 -16.98 -4.87 -4.86
C MET A 110 -17.52 -3.55 -5.44
N ILE A 111 -16.69 -2.51 -5.53
CA ILE A 111 -17.09 -1.22 -6.09
C ILE A 111 -17.04 -1.31 -7.62
N ARG A 112 -18.22 -1.32 -8.26
CA ARG A 112 -18.27 -1.35 -9.72
C ARG A 112 -17.88 -0.01 -10.33
N ASP A 113 -17.22 -0.06 -11.49
CA ASP A 113 -16.87 1.11 -12.32
C ASP A 113 -15.90 2.11 -11.65
N ARG A 114 -15.14 1.68 -10.65
CA ARG A 114 -14.13 2.49 -9.93
C ARG A 114 -12.87 1.66 -9.66
N GLU A 115 -11.74 2.35 -9.46
CA GLU A 115 -10.42 1.76 -9.24
C GLU A 115 -9.84 2.32 -7.93
N LEU A 116 -10.36 1.82 -6.79
CA LEU A 116 -10.03 2.32 -5.46
C LEU A 116 -8.53 2.23 -5.17
N ILE A 117 -7.89 1.10 -5.48
CA ILE A 117 -6.46 0.91 -5.19
C ILE A 117 -5.58 1.90 -5.98
N PRO A 118 -5.67 1.98 -7.33
CA PRO A 118 -4.96 3.00 -8.10
C PRO A 118 -5.26 4.44 -7.68
N ASP A 119 -6.51 4.77 -7.37
CA ASP A 119 -6.90 6.11 -6.92
C ASP A 119 -6.27 6.47 -5.56
N LEU A 120 -6.23 5.54 -4.61
CA LEU A 120 -5.53 5.73 -3.33
C LEU A 120 -4.03 5.93 -3.53
N MET A 121 -3.40 5.10 -4.38
CA MET A 121 -1.99 5.24 -4.73
C MET A 121 -1.70 6.62 -5.31
N LYS A 122 -2.54 7.09 -6.23
CA LYS A 122 -2.44 8.43 -6.83
C LYS A 122 -2.58 9.56 -5.81
N ARG A 123 -3.47 9.43 -4.83
CA ARG A 123 -3.60 10.44 -3.75
C ARG A 123 -2.38 10.50 -2.84
N LEU A 124 -1.84 9.33 -2.47
CA LEU A 124 -0.63 9.26 -1.66
C LEU A 124 0.57 9.88 -2.40
N SER A 125 0.76 9.56 -3.68
CA SER A 125 1.85 10.15 -4.47
C SER A 125 1.66 11.65 -4.71
N SER A 126 0.42 12.10 -4.91
CA SER A 126 0.09 13.54 -5.05
C SER A 126 0.35 14.34 -3.76
N SER A 127 0.38 13.67 -2.61
CA SER A 127 0.71 14.28 -1.31
C SER A 127 2.22 14.49 -1.10
N LEU A 128 3.07 14.13 -2.07
CA LEU A 128 4.52 14.26 -1.96
C LEU A 128 4.97 15.71 -1.72
N GLY A 129 4.31 16.70 -2.34
CA GLY A 129 4.69 18.11 -2.24
C GLY A 129 4.57 18.71 -0.83
N VAL A 130 3.78 18.09 0.06
CA VAL A 130 3.64 18.56 1.45
C VAL A 130 4.71 17.99 2.38
N CYS A 131 5.48 16.99 1.95
CA CYS A 131 6.55 16.40 2.75
C CYS A 131 7.72 17.38 2.93
N LYS A 132 8.17 17.55 4.19
CA LYS A 132 9.28 18.44 4.57
C LYS A 132 10.48 17.71 5.19
N ILE A 133 10.37 16.38 5.36
CA ILE A 133 11.40 15.51 5.92
C ILE A 133 11.39 14.15 5.19
N GLN A 134 12.53 13.47 5.16
CA GLN A 134 12.64 12.14 4.53
C GLN A 134 11.66 11.12 5.11
N ASN A 135 11.43 11.17 6.43
CA ASN A 135 10.52 10.26 7.12
C ASN A 135 9.06 10.47 6.72
N GLY A 136 8.68 11.68 6.32
CA GLY A 136 7.35 11.98 5.79
C GLY A 136 7.15 11.30 4.43
N VAL A 137 8.15 11.40 3.55
CA VAL A 137 8.14 10.70 2.25
C VAL A 137 8.07 9.18 2.44
N LEU A 138 8.84 8.63 3.38
CA LEU A 138 8.75 7.21 3.73
C LEU A 138 7.37 6.84 4.28
N GLY A 139 6.75 7.72 5.06
CA GLY A 139 5.39 7.60 5.56
C GLY A 139 4.35 7.46 4.44
N LEU A 140 4.54 8.16 3.31
CA LEU A 140 3.73 7.98 2.09
C LEU A 140 4.02 6.65 1.40
N ALA A 141 5.31 6.31 1.28
CA ALA A 141 5.75 5.13 0.54
C ALA A 141 5.31 3.81 1.18
N HIS A 142 5.19 3.73 2.50
CA HIS A 142 4.73 2.52 3.20
C HIS A 142 3.32 2.06 2.76
N PRO A 143 2.25 2.84 2.97
CA PRO A 143 0.91 2.47 2.51
C PRO A 143 0.83 2.35 0.98
N TYR A 144 1.57 3.18 0.24
CA TYR A 144 1.65 3.08 -1.22
C TYR A 144 2.14 1.70 -1.68
N MET A 145 3.20 1.19 -1.05
CA MET A 145 3.71 -0.15 -1.37
C MET A 145 2.75 -1.25 -0.97
N PHE A 146 2.03 -1.12 0.15
CA PHE A 146 1.04 -2.13 0.52
C PHE A 146 -0.15 -2.15 -0.47
N LEU A 147 -0.59 -0.98 -0.96
CA LEU A 147 -1.61 -0.88 -2.02
C LEU A 147 -1.15 -1.57 -3.31
N LEU A 148 0.09 -1.33 -3.75
CA LEU A 148 0.63 -2.00 -4.94
C LEU A 148 0.61 -3.52 -4.81
N ILE A 149 0.93 -4.05 -3.62
CA ILE A 149 0.88 -5.50 -3.39
C ILE A 149 -0.56 -6.01 -3.39
N GLU A 150 -1.51 -5.28 -2.77
CA GLU A 150 -2.91 -5.66 -2.78
C GLU A 150 -3.56 -5.57 -4.18
N ALA A 151 -3.04 -4.73 -5.07
CA ALA A 151 -3.48 -4.68 -6.47
C ALA A 151 -3.36 -6.06 -7.16
N PHE A 152 -2.32 -6.83 -6.87
CA PHE A 152 -2.16 -8.20 -7.40
C PHE A 152 -3.19 -9.21 -6.86
N SER A 153 -4.04 -8.81 -5.91
CA SER A 153 -5.21 -9.59 -5.47
C SER A 153 -6.50 -9.16 -6.16
N ALA A 154 -6.58 -7.90 -6.63
CA ALA A 154 -7.79 -7.31 -7.20
C ALA A 154 -7.79 -7.31 -8.73
N TYR A 155 -6.63 -7.05 -9.35
CA TYR A 155 -6.45 -7.00 -10.80
C TYR A 155 -5.76 -8.27 -11.27
N THR A 156 -6.27 -8.84 -12.36
CA THR A 156 -5.81 -10.14 -12.86
C THR A 156 -5.19 -10.08 -14.24
N ASP A 157 -5.37 -8.99 -14.99
CA ASP A 157 -4.64 -8.77 -16.24
C ASP A 157 -3.19 -8.37 -15.94
N ILE A 158 -2.25 -9.23 -16.31
CA ILE A 158 -0.82 -8.97 -16.14
C ILE A 158 -0.32 -7.71 -16.86
N ARG A 159 -1.00 -7.27 -17.93
CA ARG A 159 -0.67 -6.04 -18.66
C ARG A 159 -0.98 -4.82 -17.81
N GLU A 160 -2.16 -4.79 -17.18
CA GLU A 160 -2.56 -3.73 -16.24
C GLU A 160 -1.64 -3.73 -15.01
N LEU A 161 -1.34 -4.91 -14.45
CA LEU A 161 -0.42 -5.04 -13.32
C LEU A 161 1.00 -4.55 -13.66
N ARG A 162 1.48 -4.81 -14.89
CA ARG A 162 2.76 -4.30 -15.39
C ARG A 162 2.75 -2.77 -15.50
N ASP A 163 1.66 -2.21 -16.02
CA ASP A 163 1.52 -0.76 -16.20
C ASP A 163 1.42 -0.06 -14.84
N LEU A 164 0.66 -0.62 -13.89
CA LEU A 164 0.61 -0.17 -12.50
C LEU A 164 1.99 -0.23 -11.82
N CYS A 165 2.78 -1.29 -12.05
CA CYS A 165 4.16 -1.37 -11.55
C CYS A 165 5.07 -0.31 -12.20
N SER A 166 4.80 0.07 -13.45
CA SER A 166 5.55 1.12 -14.15
C SER A 166 5.26 2.49 -13.56
N GLU A 167 4.00 2.80 -13.31
CA GLU A 167 3.58 4.02 -12.60
C GLU A 167 4.14 4.07 -11.17
N ALA A 168 4.11 2.94 -10.46
CA ALA A 168 4.68 2.82 -9.12
C ALA A 168 6.19 3.07 -9.11
N ALA A 169 6.94 2.57 -10.10
CA ALA A 169 8.36 2.85 -10.21
C ALA A 169 8.64 4.35 -10.42
N VAL A 170 7.84 5.03 -11.24
CA VAL A 170 7.94 6.48 -11.45
C VAL A 170 7.62 7.24 -10.16
N ALA A 171 6.54 6.88 -9.47
CA ALA A 171 6.15 7.52 -8.21
C ALA A 171 7.23 7.36 -7.12
N LEU A 172 7.80 6.16 -6.98
CA LEU A 172 8.90 5.90 -6.04
C LEU A 172 10.19 6.63 -6.42
N GLY A 173 10.49 6.76 -7.71
CA GLY A 173 11.59 7.59 -8.21
C GLY A 173 11.44 9.04 -7.75
N ASN A 174 10.27 9.64 -7.99
CA ASN A 174 9.96 11.01 -7.56
C ASN A 174 10.05 11.16 -6.04
N MET A 175 9.59 10.16 -5.27
CA MET A 175 9.74 10.13 -3.81
C MET A 175 11.21 10.11 -3.38
N ILE A 176 12.06 9.32 -4.03
CA ILE A 176 13.51 9.28 -3.74
C ILE A 176 14.16 10.63 -4.03
N GLU A 177 13.92 11.19 -5.21
CA GLU A 177 14.47 12.50 -5.61
C GLU A 177 14.06 13.60 -4.62
N THR A 178 12.78 13.62 -4.24
CA THR A 178 12.27 14.56 -3.24
C THR A 178 12.95 14.35 -1.89
N ALA A 179 13.04 13.10 -1.42
CA ALA A 179 13.65 12.78 -0.13
C ALA A 179 15.14 13.14 -0.06
N GLN A 180 15.89 13.05 -1.16
CA GLN A 180 17.31 13.44 -1.19
C GLN A 180 17.52 14.91 -0.83
N GLY A 181 16.59 15.79 -1.21
CA GLY A 181 16.63 17.22 -0.88
C GLY A 181 16.10 17.56 0.52
N LEU A 182 15.58 16.59 1.27
CA LEU A 182 14.96 16.82 2.57
C LEU A 182 15.85 16.36 3.73
N PRO A 183 15.76 17.01 4.90
CA PRO A 183 16.48 16.56 6.09
C PRO A 183 15.96 15.21 6.58
N ASN A 184 16.88 14.37 7.07
CA ASN A 184 16.55 13.15 7.80
C ASN A 184 16.20 13.53 9.24
N ALA A 185 14.96 13.24 9.63
CA ALA A 185 14.39 13.62 10.92
C ALA A 185 14.87 12.70 12.07
N MET A 186 15.41 11.53 11.72
CA MET A 186 15.96 10.54 12.66
C MET A 186 17.35 10.07 12.18
N PRO A 187 18.36 10.94 12.18
CA PRO A 187 19.70 10.58 11.74
C PRO A 187 20.27 9.45 12.63
N GLY A 188 20.93 8.46 12.00
CA GLY A 188 21.51 7.30 12.69
C GLY A 188 20.53 6.17 13.03
N LYS A 189 19.21 6.37 12.89
CA LYS A 189 18.23 5.29 13.05
C LYS A 189 18.17 4.45 11.77
N LYS A 190 18.37 3.15 11.91
CA LYS A 190 18.29 2.18 10.80
C LYS A 190 16.93 1.48 10.75
N PRO A 191 16.44 1.08 9.56
CA PRO A 191 16.98 1.47 8.25
C PRO A 191 16.69 2.94 7.93
N GLU A 192 17.63 3.60 7.25
CA GLU A 192 17.49 5.00 6.85
C GLU A 192 16.39 5.17 5.79
N PRO A 193 15.64 6.29 5.79
CA PRO A 193 14.52 6.47 4.87
C PRO A 193 14.86 6.28 3.39
N LEU A 194 15.95 6.90 2.92
CA LEU A 194 16.41 6.73 1.54
C LEU A 194 16.75 5.28 1.20
N ARG A 195 17.31 4.51 2.14
CA ARG A 195 17.59 3.09 1.94
C ARG A 195 16.30 2.28 1.79
N CYS A 196 15.26 2.59 2.57
CA CYS A 196 13.94 1.98 2.44
C CYS A 196 13.31 2.30 1.07
N LEU A 197 13.30 3.56 0.67
CA LEU A 197 12.73 4.00 -0.61
C LEU A 197 13.43 3.33 -1.80
N ASN A 198 14.75 3.27 -1.80
CA ASN A 198 15.52 2.56 -2.84
C ASN A 198 15.20 1.06 -2.88
N ALA A 199 14.97 0.42 -1.73
CA ALA A 199 14.57 -0.98 -1.69
C ALA A 199 13.16 -1.19 -2.26
N TYR A 200 12.24 -0.25 -2.03
CA TYR A 200 10.91 -0.25 -2.65
C TYR A 200 10.96 -0.08 -4.16
N LEU A 201 11.76 0.86 -4.65
CA LEU A 201 11.97 1.02 -6.09
C LEU A 201 12.56 -0.26 -6.70
N SER A 202 13.63 -0.82 -6.11
CA SER A 202 14.25 -2.05 -6.59
C SER A 202 13.28 -3.24 -6.62
N PHE A 203 12.44 -3.39 -5.60
CA PHE A 203 11.41 -4.43 -5.59
C PHE A 203 10.39 -4.21 -6.71
N THR A 204 9.90 -2.98 -6.86
CA THR A 204 8.89 -2.61 -7.86
C THR A 204 9.42 -2.82 -9.27
N GLU A 205 10.68 -2.46 -9.54
CA GLU A 205 11.34 -2.73 -10.83
C GLU A 205 11.49 -4.22 -11.10
N SER A 206 11.90 -5.02 -10.11
CA SER A 206 11.97 -6.48 -10.27
C SER A 206 10.59 -7.08 -10.58
N LEU A 207 9.55 -6.63 -9.89
CA LEU A 207 8.18 -7.09 -10.09
C LEU A 207 7.65 -6.68 -11.48
N ARG A 208 7.84 -5.41 -11.87
CA ARG A 208 7.53 -4.89 -13.21
C ARG A 208 8.21 -5.71 -14.30
N ASN A 209 9.49 -5.99 -14.15
CA ASN A 209 10.27 -6.74 -15.14
C ASN A 209 9.73 -8.17 -15.29
N GLU A 210 9.27 -8.79 -14.21
CA GLU A 210 8.69 -10.12 -14.27
C GLU A 210 7.30 -10.12 -14.91
N ALA A 211 6.44 -9.17 -14.55
CA ALA A 211 5.15 -8.98 -15.22
C ALA A 211 5.33 -8.68 -16.73
N ALA A 212 6.34 -7.87 -17.08
CA ALA A 212 6.68 -7.58 -18.47
C ALA A 212 7.10 -8.85 -19.23
N LYS A 213 7.94 -9.71 -18.65
CA LYS A 213 8.32 -10.99 -19.27
C LYS A 213 7.10 -11.83 -19.58
N VAL A 214 6.22 -12.05 -18.61
CA VAL A 214 4.97 -12.81 -18.80
C VAL A 214 4.11 -12.18 -19.91
N SER A 215 3.90 -10.86 -19.86
CA SER A 215 3.09 -10.16 -20.87
C SER A 215 3.67 -10.25 -22.29
N SER A 216 4.99 -10.40 -22.40
CA SER A 216 5.70 -10.47 -23.69
C SER A 216 5.90 -11.88 -24.22
N SER A 217 5.76 -12.90 -23.37
CA SER A 217 6.04 -14.31 -23.70
C SER A 217 4.80 -15.08 -24.16
N LEU A 218 3.60 -14.52 -23.97
CA LEU A 218 2.33 -15.15 -24.28
C LEU A 218 1.53 -14.33 -25.32
N PRO A 219 0.77 -14.98 -26.22
CA PRO A 219 -0.17 -14.28 -27.11
C PRO A 219 -1.27 -13.55 -26.32
N SER A 220 -1.78 -12.44 -26.87
CA SER A 220 -2.83 -11.64 -26.21
C SER A 220 -4.07 -12.45 -25.82
N GLU A 221 -4.54 -13.34 -26.69
CA GLU A 221 -5.68 -14.24 -26.42
C GLU A 221 -5.44 -15.14 -25.19
N ARG A 222 -4.19 -15.58 -24.98
CA ARG A 222 -3.84 -16.37 -23.79
C ARG A 222 -3.81 -15.51 -22.54
N LEU A 223 -3.36 -14.26 -22.66
CA LEU A 223 -3.36 -13.31 -21.54
C LEU A 223 -4.79 -12.97 -21.11
N ASP A 224 -5.70 -12.76 -22.05
CA ASP A 224 -7.13 -12.53 -21.78
C ASP A 224 -7.73 -13.74 -21.05
N ALA A 225 -7.47 -14.96 -21.55
CA ALA A 225 -7.94 -16.19 -20.90
C ALA A 225 -7.34 -16.39 -19.49
N LEU A 226 -6.09 -15.99 -19.26
CA LEU A 226 -5.47 -16.04 -17.94
C LEU A 226 -6.11 -15.01 -16.98
N ALA A 227 -6.39 -13.80 -17.45
CA ALA A 227 -7.06 -12.78 -16.66
C ALA A 227 -8.43 -13.28 -16.16
N ASP A 228 -9.20 -13.95 -17.04
CA ASP A 228 -10.48 -14.59 -16.72
C ASP A 228 -10.31 -15.79 -15.76
N GLU A 229 -9.30 -16.65 -15.98
CA GLU A 229 -9.01 -17.79 -15.08
C GLU A 229 -8.70 -17.32 -13.65
N TRP A 230 -8.03 -16.17 -13.52
CA TRP A 230 -7.63 -15.61 -12.25
C TRP A 230 -8.68 -14.72 -11.60
N SER A 231 -9.71 -14.25 -12.30
CA SER A 231 -10.74 -13.32 -11.80
C SER A 231 -11.77 -13.96 -10.85
N GLY A 232 -11.43 -15.10 -10.25
CA GLY A 232 -12.29 -15.82 -9.32
C GLY A 232 -12.54 -15.06 -8.01
N PRO A 233 -13.50 -15.52 -7.18
CA PRO A 233 -13.85 -14.87 -5.91
C PRO A 233 -12.77 -15.02 -4.82
N ALA A 234 -11.76 -15.84 -5.05
CA ALA A 234 -10.64 -16.04 -4.13
C ALA A 234 -9.39 -15.38 -4.69
N ALA A 235 -8.58 -14.79 -3.81
CA ALA A 235 -7.31 -14.19 -4.19
C ALA A 235 -6.44 -15.19 -4.99
N PRO A 236 -5.84 -14.78 -6.12
CA PRO A 236 -5.01 -15.66 -6.92
C PRO A 236 -3.84 -16.24 -6.10
N PRO A 237 -3.58 -17.56 -6.14
CA PRO A 237 -2.52 -18.19 -5.35
C PRO A 237 -1.14 -17.57 -5.54
N TYR A 238 -0.81 -17.11 -6.76
CA TYR A 238 0.47 -16.49 -7.08
C TYR A 238 0.80 -15.26 -6.21
N ILE A 239 -0.20 -14.61 -5.61
CA ILE A 239 0.01 -13.45 -4.72
C ILE A 239 0.92 -13.78 -3.54
N ILE A 240 0.92 -15.04 -3.08
CA ILE A 240 1.76 -15.47 -1.95
C ILE A 240 3.24 -15.23 -2.24
N HIS A 241 3.64 -15.41 -3.50
CA HIS A 241 5.01 -15.21 -3.94
C HIS A 241 5.38 -13.72 -3.98
N VAL A 242 4.48 -12.87 -4.47
CA VAL A 242 4.65 -11.41 -4.49
C VAL A 242 4.78 -10.86 -3.06
N ARG A 243 3.86 -11.23 -2.17
CA ARG A 243 3.89 -10.85 -0.74
C ARG A 243 5.17 -11.34 -0.05
N ALA A 244 5.55 -12.60 -0.26
CA ALA A 244 6.78 -13.14 0.31
C ALA A 244 8.04 -12.43 -0.21
N ALA A 245 8.10 -12.11 -1.50
CA ALA A 245 9.19 -11.35 -2.10
C ALA A 245 9.30 -9.94 -1.48
N PHE A 246 8.17 -9.27 -1.27
CA PHE A 246 8.14 -7.97 -0.60
C PHE A 246 8.64 -8.06 0.86
N LEU A 247 8.22 -9.07 1.62
CA LEU A 247 8.73 -9.30 2.98
C LEU A 247 10.24 -9.56 3.01
N LEU A 248 10.79 -10.29 2.04
CA LEU A 248 12.24 -10.48 1.93
C LEU A 248 12.97 -9.17 1.62
N THR A 249 12.35 -8.28 0.83
CA THR A 249 12.86 -6.93 0.58
C THR A 249 12.95 -6.15 1.88
N LEU A 250 11.90 -6.15 2.71
CA LEU A 250 11.90 -5.49 4.01
C LEU A 250 12.96 -6.07 4.96
N ARG A 251 13.07 -7.39 5.04
CA ARG A 251 14.09 -8.07 5.87
C ARG A 251 15.51 -7.78 5.39
N SER A 252 15.71 -7.51 4.11
CA SER A 252 17.04 -7.19 3.56
C SER A 252 17.59 -5.85 4.09
N LEU A 253 16.72 -4.94 4.53
CA LEU A 253 17.09 -3.62 5.07
C LEU A 253 17.81 -3.70 6.42
N THR A 254 17.51 -4.71 7.21
CA THR A 254 18.14 -4.94 8.52
C THR A 254 19.19 -6.06 8.48
N ALA A 255 19.26 -6.80 7.38
CA ALA A 255 20.31 -7.77 7.16
C ALA A 255 21.69 -7.11 6.94
N GLY A 256 22.75 -7.76 7.45
CA GLY A 256 24.12 -7.43 7.05
C GLY A 256 24.37 -7.80 5.58
N ARG A 257 25.50 -7.35 5.01
CA ARG A 257 25.80 -7.43 3.55
C ARG A 257 25.54 -8.81 2.93
N PHE A 258 26.04 -9.88 3.55
CA PHE A 258 25.83 -11.25 3.07
C PHE A 258 24.36 -11.68 3.13
N GLY A 259 23.67 -11.34 4.21
CA GLY A 259 22.25 -11.59 4.38
C GLY A 259 21.40 -10.84 3.36
N THR A 260 21.70 -9.57 3.10
CA THR A 260 21.02 -8.78 2.06
C THR A 260 21.15 -9.45 0.70
N SER A 261 22.36 -9.83 0.27
CA SER A 261 22.57 -10.52 -1.02
C SER A 261 21.76 -11.81 -1.14
N HIS A 262 21.76 -12.65 -0.10
CA HIS A 262 20.99 -13.90 -0.08
C HIS A 262 19.47 -13.65 -0.13
N LEU A 263 18.96 -12.71 0.67
CA LEU A 263 17.54 -12.38 0.70
C LEU A 263 17.05 -11.79 -0.62
N LEU A 264 17.83 -10.93 -1.28
CA LEU A 264 17.48 -10.37 -2.58
C LEU A 264 17.49 -11.43 -3.70
N LYS A 265 18.44 -12.37 -3.69
CA LYS A 265 18.41 -13.52 -4.62
C LYS A 265 17.15 -14.37 -4.44
N ARG A 266 16.75 -14.60 -3.18
CA ARG A 266 15.54 -15.38 -2.87
C ARG A 266 14.26 -14.61 -3.22
N ARG A 267 14.23 -13.28 -3.01
CA ARG A 267 13.17 -12.38 -3.51
C ARG A 267 12.99 -12.55 -5.01
N ASP A 268 14.06 -12.44 -5.79
CA ASP A 268 13.97 -12.55 -7.25
C ASP A 268 13.56 -13.95 -7.71
N GLY A 269 13.92 -14.99 -6.95
CA GLY A 269 13.41 -16.35 -7.15
C GLY A 269 11.91 -16.46 -6.97
N LEU A 270 11.36 -15.88 -5.90
CA LEU A 270 9.91 -15.86 -5.67
C LEU A 270 9.16 -15.09 -6.76
N LEU A 271 9.70 -13.97 -7.24
CA LEU A 271 9.09 -13.23 -8.35
C LEU A 271 9.05 -14.08 -9.62
N ARG A 272 10.11 -14.81 -9.96
CA ARG A 272 10.08 -15.77 -11.08
C ARG A 272 9.01 -16.85 -10.90
N THR A 273 8.89 -17.42 -9.69
CA THR A 273 7.83 -18.39 -9.40
C THR A 273 6.43 -17.79 -9.57
N PHE A 274 6.23 -16.52 -9.19
CA PHE A 274 5.00 -15.78 -9.50
C PHE A 274 4.73 -15.76 -11.01
N GLY A 275 5.72 -15.40 -11.84
CA GLY A 275 5.55 -15.33 -13.29
C GLY A 275 5.26 -16.69 -13.94
N GLU A 276 5.94 -17.74 -13.46
CA GLU A 276 5.71 -19.14 -13.86
C GLU A 276 4.27 -19.57 -13.51
N GLU A 277 3.84 -19.40 -12.26
CA GLU A 277 2.51 -19.79 -11.80
C GLU A 277 1.41 -19.02 -12.52
N TYR A 278 1.57 -17.70 -12.68
CA TYR A 278 0.61 -16.90 -13.46
C TYR A 278 0.44 -17.45 -14.87
N SER A 279 1.54 -17.79 -15.55
CA SER A 279 1.55 -18.26 -16.95
C SER A 279 0.90 -19.64 -17.11
N GLU A 280 1.06 -20.52 -16.12
CA GLU A 280 0.46 -21.85 -16.10
C GLU A 280 -1.06 -21.81 -15.91
N GLY A 281 -1.59 -20.78 -15.25
CA GLY A 281 -3.00 -20.67 -14.90
C GLY A 281 -3.41 -21.64 -13.78
N THR A 282 -4.69 -21.98 -13.72
CA THR A 282 -5.24 -22.83 -12.64
C THR A 282 -4.94 -24.33 -12.78
N LYS A 283 -4.25 -24.74 -13.86
CA LYS A 283 -4.03 -26.13 -14.26
C LYS A 283 -3.17 -26.97 -13.29
N LYS A 284 -2.50 -26.37 -12.31
CA LYS A 284 -1.72 -27.09 -11.28
C LYS A 284 -2.56 -27.82 -10.22
N LYS A 285 -3.90 -27.71 -10.21
CA LYS A 285 -4.77 -28.36 -9.21
C LYS A 285 -5.42 -29.70 -9.62
N SER A 286 -5.02 -30.28 -10.74
CA SER A 286 -5.45 -31.62 -11.15
C SER A 286 -4.28 -32.61 -11.12
N ALA A 287 -3.80 -32.93 -9.93
CA ALA A 287 -2.95 -34.09 -9.64
C ALA A 287 -3.22 -34.57 -8.21
#